data_AF-A0A831LXJ3-F1
#
_entry.id   AF-A0A831LXJ3-F1
#
_cell.length_a   1.000
_cell.length_b   1.000
_cell.length_c   1.000
_cell.angle_alpha   90.00
_cell.angle_beta   90.00
_cell.angle_gamma   90.00
#
_symmetry.space_group_name_H-M   'P 1'
#
loop_
_entity.id
_entity.type
_entity.pdbx_description
1 polymer ?
#
loop_
_entity_poly.entity_id
_entity_poly.type
_entity_poly.pdbx_seq_one_letter_code
_entity_poly.pdbx_strand_id
1 'polypeptide(L)'
;MEVLTTILSLIVALSVLIAVHEFGHYWVARRLGVKVLRFSIGFGKPLWTVRKGVDQTEYMVAAIPLGGYVKMLDEREGEVAPEEAHRAFNRQNVWKRFAIVAAGPLFNLAFAVGALWIVLMSGIPGLKPVIGGIDPDTPAAHAGLRPRMEIVSVNGEATATWD
;
A
#
# COMPACT_ATOMS: atom_id res chain seq x y z
N MET A 1 9.83 8.36 -21.71
CA MET A 1 9.01 7.25 -21.19
C MET A 1 9.16 7.09 -19.68
N GLU A 2 10.37 7.18 -19.13
CA GLU A 2 10.62 7.04 -17.67
C GLU A 2 9.86 8.03 -16.79
N VAL A 3 9.81 9.32 -17.15
CA VAL A 3 9.11 10.34 -16.34
C VAL A 3 7.61 10.03 -16.21
N LEU A 4 6.97 9.64 -17.33
CA LEU A 4 5.55 9.29 -17.33
C LEU A 4 5.28 8.07 -16.45
N THR A 5 6.11 7.02 -16.57
CA THR A 5 5.98 5.82 -15.73
C THR A 5 6.20 6.13 -14.26
N THR A 6 7.14 7.00 -13.91
CA THR A 6 7.39 7.42 -12.52
C THR A 6 6.20 8.19 -11.96
N ILE A 7 5.64 9.14 -12.72
CA ILE A 7 4.46 9.91 -12.30
C ILE A 7 3.25 8.99 -12.11
N LEU A 8 2.98 8.10 -13.07
CA LEU A 8 1.87 7.15 -12.97
C LEU A 8 2.05 6.21 -11.77
N SER A 9 3.27 5.70 -11.56
CA SER A 9 3.59 4.82 -10.43
C SER A 9 3.43 5.55 -9.10
N LEU A 10 3.84 6.81 -9.01
CA LEU A 10 3.65 7.65 -7.82
C LEU A 10 2.17 7.84 -7.52
N ILE A 11 1.36 8.18 -8.53
CA ILE A 11 -0.09 8.34 -8.37
C ILE A 11 -0.70 7.05 -7.82
N VAL A 12 -0.42 5.91 -8.46
CA VAL A 12 -0.93 4.61 -8.01
C VAL A 12 -0.49 4.28 -6.59
N ALA A 13 0.80 4.46 -6.28
CA ALA A 13 1.35 4.17 -4.96
C ALA A 13 0.68 5.03 -3.87
N LEU A 14 0.55 6.35 -4.10
CA LEU A 14 -0.12 7.25 -3.17
C LEU A 14 -1.61 6.90 -3.01
N SER A 15 -2.31 6.58 -4.10
CA SER A 15 -3.72 6.19 -4.04
C SER A 15 -3.93 4.93 -3.20
N VAL A 16 -3.07 3.92 -3.35
CA VAL A 16 -3.13 2.70 -2.53
C VAL A 16 -2.83 3.01 -1.07
N LEU A 17 -1.76 3.77 -0.81
CA LEU A 17 -1.35 4.16 0.55
C LEU A 17 -2.49 4.89 1.30
N ILE A 18 -3.10 5.88 0.64
CA ILE A 18 -4.20 6.65 1.21
C ILE A 18 -5.45 5.79 1.37
N ALA A 19 -5.79 4.95 0.39
CA ALA A 19 -6.94 4.06 0.50
C ALA A 19 -6.83 3.12 1.73
N VAL A 20 -5.64 2.57 1.99
CA VAL A 20 -5.40 1.74 3.18
C VAL A 20 -5.48 2.55 4.47
N HIS A 21 -4.95 3.78 4.47
CA HIS A 21 -5.07 4.70 5.60
C HIS A 21 -6.53 5.01 5.95
N GLU A 22 -7.32 5.45 4.96
CA GLU A 22 -8.74 5.74 5.15
C GLU A 22 -9.51 4.49 5.56
N PHE A 23 -9.15 3.32 5.01
CA PHE A 23 -9.75 2.06 5.40
C PHE A 23 -9.54 1.75 6.89
N GLY A 24 -8.39 2.08 7.46
CA GLY A 24 -8.12 1.96 8.89
C GLY A 24 -9.10 2.75 9.76
N HIS A 25 -9.26 4.05 9.45
CA HIS A 25 -10.24 4.91 10.14
C HIS A 25 -11.66 4.35 10.04
N TYR A 26 -12.06 3.99 8.82
CA TYR A 26 -13.38 3.45 8.52
C TYR A 26 -13.67 2.15 9.29
N TRP A 27 -12.71 1.21 9.25
CA TRP A 27 -12.88 -0.11 9.85
C TRP A 27 -13.01 -0.02 11.37
N VAL A 28 -12.14 0.76 12.03
CA VAL A 28 -12.20 0.96 13.48
C VAL A 28 -13.44 1.75 13.89
N ALA A 29 -13.83 2.79 13.15
CA ALA A 29 -15.03 3.57 13.43
C ALA A 29 -16.28 2.67 13.48
N ARG A 30 -16.49 1.86 12.43
CA ARG A 30 -17.63 0.94 12.38
C ARG A 30 -17.60 -0.10 13.50
N ARG A 31 -16.42 -0.61 13.86
CA ARG A 31 -16.28 -1.63 14.90
C ARG A 31 -16.51 -1.09 16.31
N LEU A 32 -16.29 0.21 16.52
CA LEU A 32 -16.56 0.90 17.79
C LEU A 32 -17.97 1.51 17.87
N GLY A 33 -18.81 1.28 16.86
CA GLY A 33 -20.22 1.70 16.81
C GLY A 33 -20.46 3.09 16.23
N VAL A 34 -19.41 3.76 15.72
CA VAL A 34 -19.54 5.07 15.08
C VAL A 34 -20.12 4.90 13.68
N LYS A 35 -21.19 5.65 13.38
CA LYS A 35 -21.81 5.61 12.06
C LYS A 35 -20.92 6.33 11.04
N VAL A 36 -20.63 5.68 9.92
CA VAL A 36 -19.91 6.28 8.80
C VAL A 36 -20.90 6.62 7.69
N LEU A 37 -20.93 7.90 7.32
CA LEU A 37 -21.82 8.44 6.30
C LEU A 37 -21.23 8.23 4.90
N ARG A 38 -19.92 8.48 4.74
CA ARG A 38 -19.23 8.35 3.45
C ARG A 38 -17.83 7.81 3.62
N PHE A 39 -17.44 6.90 2.73
CA PHE A 39 -16.07 6.44 2.53
C PHE A 39 -15.66 6.81 1.10
N SER A 40 -14.72 7.75 0.96
CA SER A 40 -14.27 8.25 -0.34
C SER A 40 -12.83 7.84 -0.61
N ILE A 41 -12.59 7.25 -1.79
CA ILE A 41 -11.26 7.12 -2.38
C ILE A 41 -11.13 8.22 -3.43
N GLY A 42 -10.17 9.12 -3.22
CA GLY A 42 -9.98 10.33 -3.99
C GLY A 42 -10.82 11.52 -3.53
N PHE A 43 -10.61 12.66 -4.20
CA PHE A 43 -11.30 13.93 -4.00
C PHE A 43 -11.98 14.45 -5.28
N GLY A 44 -12.87 15.44 -5.10
CA GLY A 44 -13.51 16.17 -6.20
C GLY A 44 -14.76 15.49 -6.73
N LYS A 45 -14.98 15.56 -8.05
CA LYS A 45 -16.20 15.06 -8.69
C LYS A 45 -16.31 13.54 -8.51
N PRO A 46 -17.45 13.02 -8.01
CA PRO A 46 -17.70 11.58 -7.96
C PRO A 46 -17.74 11.00 -9.36
N LEU A 47 -16.93 9.97 -9.60
CA LEU A 47 -17.02 9.15 -10.80
C LEU A 47 -17.98 7.99 -10.59
N TRP A 48 -17.97 7.43 -9.38
CA TRP A 48 -18.82 6.31 -9.02
C TRP A 48 -19.21 6.41 -7.54
N THR A 49 -20.48 6.10 -7.26
CA THR A 49 -21.04 6.15 -5.92
C THR A 49 -22.00 4.98 -5.73
N VAL A 50 -21.90 4.29 -4.59
CA VAL A 50 -22.83 3.24 -4.19
C VAL A 50 -23.13 3.32 -2.70
N ARG A 51 -24.36 3.07 -2.29
CA ARG A 51 -24.74 2.97 -0.86
C ARG A 51 -24.93 1.52 -0.48
N LYS A 52 -24.27 1.07 0.59
CA LYS A 52 -24.37 -0.32 1.07
C LYS A 52 -24.33 -0.42 2.59
N GLY A 53 -24.94 -1.49 3.10
CA GLY A 53 -24.96 -1.85 4.51
C GLY A 53 -26.14 -1.25 5.28
N VAL A 54 -26.26 -1.64 6.56
CA VAL A 54 -27.34 -1.20 7.44
C VAL A 54 -27.38 0.32 7.58
N ASP A 55 -26.20 0.94 7.68
CA ASP A 55 -26.05 2.40 7.82
C ASP A 55 -26.16 3.17 6.51
N GLN A 56 -26.38 2.48 5.38
CA GLN A 56 -26.41 3.07 4.03
C GLN A 56 -25.16 3.92 3.72
N THR A 57 -23.99 3.49 4.21
CA THR A 57 -22.71 4.18 3.98
C THR A 57 -22.47 4.36 2.48
N GLU A 58 -22.14 5.59 2.09
CA GLU A 58 -21.87 5.95 0.72
C GLU A 58 -20.39 5.70 0.39
N TYR A 59 -20.13 4.71 -0.47
CA TYR A 59 -18.81 4.42 -1.01
C TYR A 59 -18.66 5.18 -2.31
N MET A 60 -17.65 6.04 -2.36
CA MET A 60 -17.42 6.96 -3.48
C MET A 60 -16.00 6.78 -4.01
N VAL A 61 -15.87 6.74 -5.34
CA VAL A 61 -14.60 6.88 -6.05
C VAL A 61 -14.65 8.19 -6.83
N ALA A 62 -13.70 9.08 -6.54
CA ALA A 62 -13.66 10.43 -7.10
C ALA A 62 -12.61 10.56 -8.20
N ALA A 63 -12.70 11.62 -8.99
CA ALA A 63 -11.86 11.84 -10.17
C ALA A 63 -10.38 12.07 -9.84
N ILE A 64 -10.07 12.67 -8.70
CA ILE A 64 -8.69 12.96 -8.30
C ILE A 64 -8.25 11.88 -7.31
N PRO A 65 -7.31 10.98 -7.67
CA PRO A 65 -6.97 9.82 -6.85
C PRO A 65 -5.91 10.14 -5.77
N LEU A 66 -5.50 11.41 -5.65
CA LEU A 66 -4.53 11.92 -4.68
C LEU A 66 -5.23 12.28 -3.35
N GLY A 67 -5.86 11.29 -2.72
CA GLY A 67 -6.60 11.56 -1.49
C GLY A 67 -7.69 10.58 -1.14
N GLY A 68 -8.48 10.95 -0.14
CA GLY A 68 -9.61 10.20 0.38
C GLY A 68 -10.07 10.80 1.69
N TYR A 69 -11.26 10.41 2.15
CA TYR A 69 -11.74 10.78 3.48
C TYR A 69 -12.83 9.83 3.95
N VAL A 70 -12.90 9.66 5.27
CA VAL A 70 -14.00 8.99 5.97
C VAL A 70 -14.86 10.04 6.68
N LYS A 71 -16.07 10.28 6.15
CA LYS A 71 -17.04 11.16 6.80
C LYS A 71 -17.82 10.36 7.85
N MET A 72 -17.56 10.65 9.12
CA MET A 72 -18.27 10.06 10.24
C MET A 72 -19.48 10.91 10.62
N LEU A 73 -20.47 10.32 11.27
CA LEU A 73 -21.57 11.06 11.86
C LEU A 73 -21.00 11.96 12.98
N ASP A 74 -21.17 13.26 12.87
CA ASP A 74 -20.69 14.24 13.84
C ASP A 74 -21.68 15.42 13.90
N GLU A 75 -22.11 15.79 15.09
CA GLU A 75 -23.08 16.88 15.30
C GLU A 75 -22.53 18.26 14.93
N ARG A 76 -21.20 18.39 14.79
CA ARG A 76 -20.55 19.64 14.37
C ARG A 76 -20.60 19.83 12.85
N GLU A 77 -20.84 18.76 12.09
CA GLU A 77 -20.85 18.77 10.62
C GLU A 77 -22.26 18.73 10.01
N GLY A 78 -23.30 18.55 10.82
CA GLY A 78 -24.68 18.53 10.36
C GLY A 78 -25.67 18.11 11.45
N GLU A 79 -26.96 18.13 11.11
CA GLU A 79 -28.01 17.66 12.00
C GLU A 79 -27.93 16.13 12.19
N VAL A 80 -28.08 15.70 13.45
CA VAL A 80 -28.05 14.28 13.83
C VAL A 80 -29.37 13.95 14.52
N ALA A 81 -30.04 12.89 14.03
CA ALA A 81 -31.27 12.41 14.65
C ALA A 81 -31.01 12.01 16.12
N PRO A 82 -31.91 12.35 17.07
CA PRO A 82 -31.71 12.05 18.49
C PRO A 82 -31.43 10.57 18.77
N GLU A 83 -32.07 9.67 18.02
CA GLU A 83 -31.84 8.22 18.12
C GLU A 83 -30.43 7.78 17.72
N GLU A 84 -29.76 8.48 16.81
CA GLU A 84 -28.43 8.12 16.30
C GLU A 84 -27.29 8.88 16.99
N ALA A 85 -27.62 9.85 17.83
CA ALA A 85 -26.62 10.71 18.44
C ALA A 85 -25.60 9.94 19.30
N HIS A 86 -25.99 8.81 19.90
CA HIS A 86 -25.09 7.91 20.61
C HIS A 86 -24.00 7.28 19.72
N ARG A 87 -24.17 7.33 18.39
CA ARG A 87 -23.23 6.83 17.38
C ARG A 87 -22.39 7.95 16.75
N ALA A 88 -22.63 9.20 17.13
CA ALA A 88 -21.86 10.33 16.63
C ALA A 88 -20.43 10.29 17.21
N PHE A 89 -19.44 10.61 16.37
CA PHE A 89 -18.02 10.57 16.69
C PHE A 89 -17.68 11.51 17.87
N ASN A 90 -18.20 12.73 17.84
CA ASN A 90 -18.00 13.74 18.89
C ASN A 90 -18.59 13.33 20.25
N ARG A 91 -19.62 12.48 20.28
CA ARG A 91 -20.20 11.94 21.53
C ARG A 91 -19.48 10.70 22.07
N GLN A 92 -18.55 10.11 21.31
CA GLN A 92 -17.81 8.95 21.79
C GLN A 92 -16.78 9.33 22.86
N ASN A 93 -16.52 8.37 23.76
CA ASN A 93 -15.43 8.47 24.71
C ASN A 93 -14.10 8.75 24.02
N VAL A 94 -13.24 9.53 24.67
CA VAL A 94 -11.96 10.00 24.11
C VAL A 94 -11.09 8.85 23.60
N TRP A 95 -11.05 7.73 24.31
CA TRP A 95 -10.26 6.56 23.89
C TRP A 95 -10.75 5.98 22.55
N LYS A 96 -12.06 5.96 22.29
CA LYS A 96 -12.62 5.48 21.01
C LYS A 96 -12.21 6.42 19.89
N ARG A 97 -12.36 7.73 20.12
CA ARG A 97 -11.98 8.76 19.16
C ARG A 97 -10.49 8.68 18.83
N PHE A 98 -9.66 8.51 19.85
CA PHE A 98 -8.23 8.31 19.68
C PHE A 98 -7.94 7.04 18.88
N ALA A 99 -8.55 5.90 19.23
CA ALA A 99 -8.36 4.64 18.50
C ALA A 99 -8.73 4.76 17.02
N ILE A 100 -9.83 5.46 16.70
CA ILE A 100 -10.27 5.69 15.32
C ILE A 100 -9.25 6.55 14.56
N VAL A 101 -8.78 7.66 15.14
CA VAL A 101 -7.80 8.55 14.49
C VAL A 101 -6.42 7.87 14.38
N ALA A 102 -6.01 7.08 15.36
CA ALA A 102 -4.76 6.33 15.29
C ALA A 102 -4.82 5.17 14.28
N ALA A 103 -6.02 4.67 13.97
CA ALA A 103 -6.19 3.51 13.09
C ALA A 103 -5.61 3.72 11.69
N GLY A 104 -5.80 4.90 11.08
CA GLY A 104 -5.28 5.18 9.74
C GLY A 104 -3.76 5.00 9.65
N PRO A 105 -2.97 5.72 10.48
CA PRO A 105 -1.52 5.52 10.55
C PRO A 105 -1.09 4.09 10.86
N LEU A 106 -1.75 3.41 11.79
CA LEU A 106 -1.41 2.03 12.18
C LEU A 106 -1.66 1.02 11.06
N PHE A 107 -2.77 1.15 10.33
CA PHE A 107 -3.04 0.32 9.16
C PHE A 107 -2.01 0.56 8.06
N ASN A 108 -1.61 1.81 7.86
CA ASN A 108 -0.60 2.13 6.87
C ASN A 108 0.78 1.59 7.25
N LEU A 109 1.14 1.63 8.54
CA LEU A 109 2.35 1.00 9.05
C LEU A 109 2.32 -0.53 8.86
N ALA A 110 1.20 -1.17 9.20
CA ALA A 110 1.03 -2.61 8.99
C ALA A 110 1.13 -2.98 7.50
N PHE A 111 0.55 -2.16 6.62
CA PHE A 111 0.69 -2.31 5.17
C PHE A 111 2.13 -2.17 4.71
N ALA A 112 2.87 -1.17 5.20
CA ALA A 112 4.28 -0.99 4.85
C ALA A 112 5.14 -2.20 5.27
N VAL A 113 4.93 -2.72 6.49
CA VAL A 113 5.61 -3.93 6.98
C VAL A 113 5.27 -5.14 6.10
N GLY A 114 4.00 -5.34 5.78
CA GLY A 114 3.56 -6.45 4.92
C GLY A 114 4.08 -6.34 3.49
N ALA A 115 4.05 -5.14 2.91
CA ALA A 115 4.57 -4.89 1.56
C ALA A 115 6.08 -5.12 1.51
N LEU A 116 6.83 -4.64 2.49
CA LEU A 116 8.27 -4.87 2.58
C LEU A 116 8.58 -6.37 2.75
N TRP A 117 7.83 -7.08 3.60
CA TRP A 117 7.97 -8.52 3.73
C TRP A 117 7.80 -9.22 2.38
N ILE A 118 6.73 -8.90 1.63
CA ILE A 118 6.47 -9.51 0.32
C ILE A 118 7.64 -9.25 -0.64
N VAL A 119 8.15 -8.02 -0.68
CA VAL A 119 9.32 -7.67 -1.51
C VAL A 119 10.55 -8.48 -1.11
N LEU A 120 10.84 -8.60 0.19
CA LEU A 120 11.97 -9.39 0.68
C LEU A 120 11.85 -10.88 0.35
N MET A 121 10.65 -11.46 0.44
CA MET A 121 10.40 -12.87 0.10
C MET A 121 10.41 -13.13 -1.41
N SER A 122 10.15 -12.11 -2.23
CA SER A 122 10.17 -12.25 -3.69
C SER A 122 11.59 -12.35 -4.25
N GLY A 123 12.60 -12.08 -3.42
CA GLY A 123 14.01 -12.05 -3.81
C GLY A 123 14.36 -10.84 -4.66
N ILE A 124 15.65 -10.52 -4.70
CA ILE A 124 16.17 -9.45 -5.56
C ILE A 124 16.73 -10.12 -6.82
N PRO A 125 16.36 -9.69 -8.03
CA PRO A 125 17.01 -10.18 -9.24
C PRO A 125 18.50 -9.83 -9.20
N GLY A 126 19.36 -10.84 -9.06
CA GLY A 126 20.80 -10.65 -9.12
C GLY A 126 21.35 -10.82 -10.53
N LEU A 127 22.51 -10.23 -10.78
CA LEU A 127 23.26 -10.46 -12.01
C LEU A 127 23.78 -11.90 -12.00
N LYS A 128 23.51 -12.64 -13.07
CA LYS A 128 24.07 -13.97 -13.24
C LYS A 128 25.59 -13.89 -13.40
N PRO A 129 26.37 -14.75 -12.73
CA PRO A 129 27.82 -14.77 -12.87
C PRO A 129 28.25 -15.44 -14.18
N VAL A 130 28.24 -14.65 -15.25
CA VAL A 130 28.55 -15.11 -16.61
C VAL A 130 29.95 -14.68 -17.02
N ILE A 131 30.72 -15.61 -17.56
CA ILE A 131 32.09 -15.35 -18.03
C ILE A 131 32.07 -14.40 -19.24
N GLY A 132 32.83 -13.32 -19.13
CA GLY A 132 33.07 -12.34 -20.20
C GLY A 132 34.04 -12.83 -21.27
N GLY A 133 34.69 -11.88 -21.96
CA GLY A 133 35.79 -12.21 -22.87
C GLY A 133 36.96 -12.85 -22.11
N ILE A 134 37.61 -13.83 -22.74
CA ILE A 134 38.78 -14.51 -22.19
C ILE A 134 39.95 -14.24 -23.14
N ASP A 135 41.04 -13.68 -22.62
CA ASP A 135 42.24 -13.45 -23.41
C ASP A 135 42.97 -14.77 -23.71
N PRO A 136 43.57 -14.90 -24.91
CA PRO A 136 44.51 -15.99 -25.21
C PRO A 136 45.65 -16.01 -24.19
N ASP A 137 46.16 -17.20 -23.86
CA ASP A 137 47.27 -17.42 -22.90
C ASP A 137 46.96 -17.17 -21.42
N THR A 138 45.69 -17.18 -21.03
CA THR A 138 45.30 -17.18 -19.61
C THR A 138 45.07 -18.62 -19.09
N PRO A 139 45.26 -18.87 -17.77
CA PRO A 139 44.89 -20.16 -17.17
C PRO A 139 43.43 -20.54 -17.42
N ALA A 140 42.54 -19.54 -17.50
CA ALA A 140 41.13 -19.72 -17.83
C ALA A 140 40.93 -20.29 -19.25
N ALA A 141 41.66 -19.77 -20.24
CA ALA A 141 41.63 -20.28 -21.61
C ALA A 141 42.14 -21.73 -21.68
N HIS A 142 43.24 -22.03 -20.97
CA HIS A 142 43.81 -23.38 -20.93
C HIS A 142 42.93 -24.39 -20.20
N ALA A 143 42.15 -23.94 -19.21
CA ALA A 143 41.15 -24.74 -18.52
C ALA A 143 39.88 -25.00 -19.36
N GLY A 144 39.81 -24.46 -20.58
CA GLY A 144 38.68 -24.67 -21.50
C GLY A 144 37.45 -23.85 -21.16
N LEU A 145 37.57 -22.82 -20.32
CA LEU A 145 36.48 -21.89 -20.07
C LEU A 145 36.16 -21.13 -21.36
N ARG A 146 34.86 -20.89 -21.58
CA ARG A 146 34.36 -20.18 -22.76
C ARG A 146 33.54 -18.97 -22.31
N PRO A 147 33.54 -17.88 -23.11
CA PRO A 147 32.60 -16.79 -22.89
C PRO A 147 31.17 -17.32 -22.82
N ARG A 148 30.32 -16.66 -22.03
CA ARG A 148 28.90 -17.01 -21.84
C ARG A 148 28.63 -18.26 -20.99
N MET A 149 29.64 -18.92 -20.44
CA MET A 149 29.43 -19.94 -19.41
C MET A 149 28.98 -19.29 -18.09
N GLU A 150 28.08 -19.95 -17.37
CA GLU A 150 27.61 -19.54 -16.04
C GLU A 150 28.43 -20.26 -14.96
N ILE A 151 28.97 -19.50 -14.02
CA ILE A 151 29.68 -20.05 -12.86
C ILE A 151 28.61 -20.42 -11.82
N VAL A 152 28.43 -21.72 -11.57
CA VAL A 152 27.44 -22.20 -10.59
C VAL A 152 28.01 -22.34 -9.17
N SER A 153 29.34 -22.50 -9.06
CA SER A 153 30.03 -22.59 -7.76
C SER A 153 31.54 -22.32 -7.90
N VAL A 154 32.17 -21.79 -6.85
CA VAL A 154 33.62 -21.63 -6.71
C VAL A 154 34.06 -22.25 -5.38
N ASN A 155 35.04 -23.15 -5.40
CA ASN A 155 35.54 -23.85 -4.20
C ASN A 155 34.45 -24.53 -3.35
N GLY A 156 33.35 -24.97 -3.98
CA GLY A 156 32.22 -25.61 -3.29
C GLY A 156 31.18 -24.63 -2.73
N GLU A 157 31.42 -23.33 -2.80
CA GLU A 157 30.42 -22.30 -2.48
C GLU A 157 29.58 -21.96 -3.72
N ALA A 158 28.26 -21.93 -3.57
CA ALA A 158 27.34 -21.63 -4.65
C ALA A 158 27.37 -20.14 -5.01
N THR A 159 27.46 -19.83 -6.30
CA THR A 159 27.48 -18.46 -6.83
C THR A 159 26.14 -18.17 -7.51
N ALA A 160 25.09 -17.96 -6.70
CA ALA A 160 23.74 -17.69 -7.23
C ALA A 160 23.64 -16.32 -7.93
N THR A 161 24.48 -15.36 -7.52
CA THR A 161 24.57 -14.01 -8.05
C THR A 161 26.04 -13.60 -8.19
N TRP A 162 26.31 -12.52 -8.92
CA TRP A 162 27.64 -11.94 -9.05
C TRP A 162 28.13 -11.23 -7.78
N ASP A 163 27.19 -10.66 -7.02
CA ASP A 163 27.42 -10.10 -5.69
C ASP A 163 27.38 -11.18 -4.60
#